data_AF-A0A6P0CER1-F1
#
_entry.id   AF-A0A6P0CER1-F1
#
_cell.length_a   1.000
_cell.length_b   1.000
_cell.length_c   1.000
_cell.angle_alpha   90.00
_cell.angle_beta   90.00
_cell.angle_gamma   90.00
#
_symmetry.space_group_name_H-M   'P 1'
#
loop_
_entity.id
_entity.type
_entity.pdbx_description
1 polymer ?
#
loop_
_entity_poly.entity_id
_entity_poly.type
_entity_poly.pdbx_seq_one_letter_code
_entity_poly.pdbx_strand_id
1 'polypeptide(L)'
;MILIGTKKLAIEHARHAIALDPDDSFCQVVAGHLTSLLEGNPHQAMSMFDLALSLDQNNALGWATSGVTLSYLGRGEEAMLRFRNAFKLSPFDTLNFTWWTGAGIACFVSGNYDEAVSWLQKARHVNPHFIATLRILAASLALAGQEDEARVVGAELLALDQNFSVDGFVSWYPFVRSEDKLALKSGLFIAGLPR
;
A
#
# COMPACT_ATOMS: atom_id res chain seq x y z
N MET A 1 -4.38 16.78 14.99
CA MET A 1 -5.83 16.79 15.33
C MET A 1 -6.73 16.83 14.08
N ILE A 2 -6.40 17.60 13.03
CA ILE A 2 -7.16 17.66 11.77
C ILE A 2 -7.24 16.29 11.05
N LEU A 3 -6.14 15.53 11.00
CA LEU A 3 -6.08 14.22 10.30
C LEU A 3 -6.97 13.13 10.92
N ILE A 4 -7.23 13.17 12.23
CA ILE A 4 -8.07 12.19 12.93
C ILE A 4 -9.55 12.46 12.63
N GLY A 5 -9.93 13.74 12.59
CA GLY A 5 -11.29 14.16 12.22
C GLY A 5 -11.64 13.80 10.79
N THR A 6 -10.72 14.02 9.84
CA THR A 6 -10.94 13.67 8.43
C THR A 6 -11.01 12.17 8.19
N LYS A 7 -10.17 11.37 8.89
CA LYS A 7 -10.21 9.90 8.84
C LYS A 7 -11.55 9.34 9.30
N LYS A 8 -12.06 9.82 10.44
CA LYS A 8 -13.36 9.38 10.97
C LYS A 8 -14.51 9.73 10.02
N LEU A 9 -14.51 10.94 9.48
CA LEU A 9 -15.51 11.39 8.50
C LEU A 9 -15.46 10.56 7.22
N ALA A 10 -14.27 10.26 6.69
CA ALA A 10 -14.13 9.43 5.49
C ALA A 10 -14.75 8.03 5.67
N ILE A 11 -14.50 7.39 6.81
CA ILE A 11 -15.08 6.11 7.18
C ILE A 11 -16.61 6.20 7.29
N GLU A 12 -17.11 7.24 7.96
CA GLU A 12 -18.55 7.46 8.13
C GLU A 12 -19.27 7.66 6.80
N HIS A 13 -18.70 8.48 5.91
CA HIS A 13 -19.25 8.70 4.58
C HIS A 13 -19.21 7.45 3.71
N ALA A 14 -18.15 6.64 3.78
CA ALA A 14 -18.10 5.38 3.04
C ALA A 14 -19.16 4.37 3.52
N ARG A 15 -19.38 4.29 4.84
CA ARG A 15 -20.47 3.47 5.41
C ARG A 15 -21.84 3.97 5.00
N HIS A 16 -22.03 5.29 4.97
CA HIS A 16 -23.27 5.88 4.51
C HIS A 16 -23.51 5.60 3.01
N ALA A 17 -22.47 5.69 2.18
CA ALA A 17 -22.57 5.39 0.75
C ALA A 17 -23.00 3.93 0.51
N ILE A 18 -22.39 2.96 1.21
CA ILE A 18 -22.83 1.55 1.14
C ILE A 18 -24.26 1.36 1.64
N ALA A 19 -24.69 2.11 2.66
CA ALA A 19 -26.05 2.01 3.16
C ALA A 19 -27.09 2.55 2.16
N LEU A 20 -26.70 3.51 1.31
CA LEU A 20 -27.54 4.05 0.24
C LEU A 20 -27.58 3.12 -0.97
N ASP A 21 -26.43 2.57 -1.36
CA ASP A 21 -26.33 1.61 -2.46
C ASP A 21 -25.32 0.50 -2.11
N PRO A 22 -25.81 -0.64 -1.58
CA PRO A 22 -24.93 -1.75 -1.19
C PRO A 22 -24.37 -2.51 -2.39
N ASP A 23 -24.97 -2.36 -3.58
CA ASP A 23 -24.61 -3.09 -4.79
C ASP A 23 -23.73 -2.25 -5.75
N ASP A 24 -23.32 -1.03 -5.34
CA ASP A 24 -22.33 -0.24 -6.06
C ASP A 24 -20.91 -0.79 -5.79
N SER A 25 -20.30 -1.36 -6.85
CA SER A 25 -18.95 -1.93 -6.79
C SER A 25 -17.90 -0.90 -6.33
N PHE A 26 -18.00 0.36 -6.76
CA PHE A 26 -17.04 1.39 -6.40
C PHE A 26 -17.12 1.77 -4.92
N CYS A 27 -18.33 1.94 -4.37
CA CYS A 27 -18.56 2.17 -2.95
C CYS A 27 -17.99 1.04 -2.09
N GLN A 28 -18.17 -0.22 -2.51
CA GLN A 28 -17.59 -1.38 -1.83
C GLN A 28 -16.05 -1.35 -1.86
N VAL A 29 -15.43 -1.00 -2.99
CA VAL A 29 -13.96 -0.84 -3.08
C VAL A 29 -13.45 0.26 -2.15
N VAL A 30 -14.10 1.43 -2.14
CA VAL A 30 -13.70 2.56 -1.29
C VAL A 30 -13.82 2.19 0.19
N ALA A 31 -14.91 1.56 0.60
CA ALA A 31 -15.06 1.12 1.99
C ALA A 31 -14.02 0.05 2.36
N GLY A 32 -13.79 -0.93 1.49
CA GLY A 32 -12.73 -1.93 1.69
C GLY A 32 -11.37 -1.28 1.91
N HIS A 33 -11.02 -0.28 1.09
CA HIS A 33 -9.77 0.46 1.25
C HIS A 33 -9.66 1.14 2.62
N LEU A 34 -10.71 1.84 3.04
CA LEU A 34 -10.73 2.60 4.30
C LEU A 34 -10.73 1.66 5.51
N THR A 35 -11.49 0.56 5.47
CA THR A 35 -11.45 -0.47 6.51
C THR A 35 -10.07 -1.12 6.59
N SER A 36 -9.42 -1.39 5.45
CA SER A 36 -8.09 -1.98 5.42
C SER A 36 -7.01 -1.04 5.97
N LEU A 37 -6.93 0.20 5.46
CA LEU A 37 -5.81 1.11 5.72
C LEU A 37 -6.06 2.02 6.92
N LEU A 38 -7.27 2.58 7.02
CA LEU A 38 -7.60 3.55 8.06
C LEU A 38 -8.08 2.84 9.32
N GLU A 39 -9.00 1.88 9.24
CA GLU A 39 -9.42 1.14 10.44
C GLU A 39 -8.39 0.10 10.89
N GLY A 40 -7.40 -0.22 10.02
CA GLY A 40 -6.38 -1.21 10.31
C GLY A 40 -6.92 -2.63 10.35
N ASN A 41 -8.02 -2.90 9.64
CA ASN A 41 -8.68 -4.21 9.59
C ASN A 41 -8.68 -4.79 8.16
N PRO A 42 -7.51 -5.19 7.64
CA PRO A 42 -7.40 -5.75 6.29
C PRO A 42 -8.17 -7.06 6.12
N HIS A 43 -8.40 -7.83 7.19
CA HIS A 43 -9.22 -9.05 7.12
C HIS A 43 -10.68 -8.74 6.79
N GLN A 44 -11.28 -7.76 7.47
CA GLN A 44 -12.66 -7.35 7.21
C GLN A 44 -12.82 -6.74 5.82
N ALA A 45 -11.82 -6.01 5.34
CA ALA A 45 -11.87 -5.38 4.02
C ALA A 45 -12.00 -6.39 2.86
N MET A 46 -11.51 -7.63 3.03
CA MET A 46 -11.55 -8.62 1.95
C MET A 46 -12.96 -8.97 1.50
N SER A 47 -13.94 -9.06 2.42
CA SER A 47 -15.32 -9.37 2.03
C SER A 47 -15.96 -8.27 1.19
N MET A 48 -15.57 -7.00 1.41
CA MET A 48 -16.02 -5.87 0.60
C MET A 48 -15.43 -5.94 -0.82
N PHE A 49 -14.15 -6.31 -0.95
CA PHE A 49 -13.54 -6.50 -2.26
C PHE A 49 -14.12 -7.70 -3.02
N ASP A 50 -14.39 -8.80 -2.33
CA ASP A 50 -15.02 -9.97 -2.95
C ASP A 50 -16.43 -9.64 -3.44
N LEU A 51 -17.20 -8.85 -2.66
CA LEU A 51 -18.50 -8.34 -3.11
C LEU A 51 -18.33 -7.41 -4.32
N ALA A 52 -17.46 -6.40 -4.22
CA ALA A 52 -17.22 -5.44 -5.31
C ALA A 52 -16.87 -6.12 -6.64
N LEU A 53 -16.02 -7.15 -6.60
CA LEU A 53 -15.56 -7.88 -7.78
C LEU A 53 -16.59 -8.91 -8.28
N SER A 54 -17.54 -9.33 -7.45
CA SER A 54 -18.68 -10.13 -7.90
C SER A 54 -19.73 -9.27 -8.62
N LEU A 55 -19.88 -8.01 -8.21
CA LEU A 55 -20.72 -7.00 -8.84
C LEU A 55 -20.14 -6.50 -10.17
N ASP A 56 -18.83 -6.21 -10.20
CA ASP A 56 -18.12 -5.80 -11.42
C ASP A 56 -16.69 -6.36 -11.50
N GLN A 57 -16.51 -7.34 -12.38
CA GLN A 57 -15.21 -7.96 -12.64
C GLN A 57 -14.26 -7.08 -13.47
N ASN A 58 -14.77 -6.02 -14.11
CA ASN A 58 -13.96 -5.08 -14.88
C ASN A 58 -13.47 -3.88 -14.04
N ASN A 59 -13.78 -3.87 -12.74
CA ASN A 59 -13.33 -2.83 -11.82
C ASN A 59 -11.83 -2.97 -11.50
N ALA A 60 -10.99 -2.36 -12.33
CA ALA A 60 -9.53 -2.38 -12.19
C ALA A 60 -9.07 -1.85 -10.81
N LEU A 61 -9.74 -0.83 -10.28
CA LEU A 61 -9.45 -0.27 -8.96
C LEU A 61 -9.72 -1.31 -7.85
N GLY A 62 -10.81 -2.07 -7.94
CA GLY A 62 -11.11 -3.16 -7.01
C GLY A 62 -10.05 -4.26 -7.02
N TRP A 63 -9.58 -4.66 -8.21
CA TRP A 63 -8.46 -5.59 -8.34
C TRP A 63 -7.19 -5.03 -7.68
N ALA A 64 -6.76 -3.83 -8.04
CA ALA A 64 -5.53 -3.26 -7.49
C ALA A 64 -5.59 -3.05 -5.97
N THR A 65 -6.70 -2.50 -5.48
CA THR A 65 -6.88 -2.17 -4.06
C THR A 65 -6.96 -3.43 -3.20
N SER A 66 -7.65 -4.47 -3.67
CA SER A 66 -7.64 -5.78 -3.01
C SER A 66 -6.23 -6.40 -2.98
N GLY A 67 -5.42 -6.19 -4.03
CA GLY A 67 -4.00 -6.58 -4.04
C GLY A 67 -3.18 -5.87 -2.97
N VAL A 68 -3.39 -4.57 -2.76
CA VAL A 68 -2.74 -3.83 -1.66
C VAL A 68 -3.13 -4.43 -0.31
N THR A 69 -4.42 -4.72 -0.09
CA THR A 69 -4.91 -5.33 1.16
C THR A 69 -4.38 -6.73 1.37
N LEU A 70 -4.31 -7.57 0.33
CA LEU A 70 -3.66 -8.89 0.41
C LEU A 70 -2.18 -8.78 0.79
N SER A 71 -1.50 -7.72 0.34
CA SER A 71 -0.12 -7.45 0.74
C SER A 71 -0.02 -7.14 2.24
N TYR A 72 -0.98 -6.38 2.78
CA TYR A 72 -1.04 -6.15 4.24
C TYR A 72 -1.30 -7.42 5.06
N LEU A 73 -2.02 -8.38 4.48
CA LEU A 73 -2.23 -9.71 5.04
C LEU A 73 -1.01 -10.64 4.88
N GLY A 74 0.07 -10.19 4.23
CA GLY A 74 1.25 -11.01 3.93
C GLY A 74 1.06 -12.01 2.78
N ARG A 75 -0.02 -11.89 2.01
CA ARG A 75 -0.39 -12.79 0.90
C ARG A 75 0.15 -12.24 -0.42
N GLY A 76 1.47 -12.08 -0.52
CA GLY A 76 2.13 -11.39 -1.64
C GLY A 76 1.90 -12.02 -3.02
N GLU A 77 1.90 -13.36 -3.12
CA GLU A 77 1.65 -14.05 -4.40
C GLU A 77 0.23 -13.78 -4.93
N GLU A 78 -0.77 -13.86 -4.05
CA GLU A 78 -2.16 -13.59 -4.40
C GLU A 78 -2.37 -12.11 -4.74
N ALA A 79 -1.71 -11.21 -4.01
CA ALA A 79 -1.68 -9.79 -4.34
C ALA A 79 -1.17 -9.54 -5.77
N MET A 80 -0.08 -10.21 -6.17
CA MET A 80 0.46 -10.10 -7.52
C MET A 80 -0.47 -10.64 -8.61
N LEU A 81 -1.33 -11.62 -8.31
CA LEU A 81 -2.40 -12.03 -9.23
C LEU A 81 -3.44 -10.92 -9.40
N ARG A 82 -3.85 -10.27 -8.30
CA ARG A 82 -4.80 -9.14 -8.36
C ARG A 82 -4.23 -7.95 -9.14
N PHE A 83 -2.97 -7.58 -8.91
CA PHE A 83 -2.31 -6.52 -9.69
C PHE A 83 -2.20 -6.86 -11.17
N ARG A 84 -1.89 -8.12 -11.52
CA ARG A 84 -1.88 -8.56 -12.92
C ARG A 84 -3.24 -8.38 -13.62
N ASN A 85 -4.35 -8.64 -12.92
CA ASN A 85 -5.67 -8.36 -13.48
C ASN A 85 -5.94 -6.85 -13.62
N ALA A 86 -5.59 -6.04 -12.62
CA ALA A 86 -5.73 -4.59 -12.70
C ALA A 86 -4.96 -3.99 -13.88
N PHE A 87 -3.70 -4.40 -14.10
CA PHE A 87 -2.88 -3.92 -15.22
C PHE A 87 -3.40 -4.34 -16.59
N LYS A 88 -4.09 -5.49 -16.70
CA LYS A 88 -4.75 -5.90 -17.94
C LYS A 88 -5.97 -5.03 -18.25
N LEU A 89 -6.72 -4.64 -17.22
CA LEU A 89 -7.94 -3.83 -17.36
C LEU A 89 -7.63 -2.35 -17.59
N SER A 90 -6.59 -1.81 -16.95
CA SER A 90 -6.18 -0.41 -17.10
C SER A 90 -4.66 -0.25 -17.28
N PRO A 91 -4.10 -0.62 -18.45
CA PRO A 91 -2.65 -0.60 -18.68
C PRO A 91 -2.03 0.81 -18.73
N PHE A 92 -2.84 1.84 -19.00
CA PHE A 92 -2.37 3.22 -19.21
C PHE A 92 -2.91 4.22 -18.18
N ASP A 93 -3.41 3.74 -17.04
CA ASP A 93 -3.87 4.61 -15.96
C ASP A 93 -2.76 5.52 -15.46
N THR A 94 -3.02 6.82 -15.36
CA THR A 94 -2.06 7.81 -14.87
C THR A 94 -1.75 7.63 -13.37
N LEU A 95 -2.64 6.95 -12.63
CA LEU A 95 -2.48 6.64 -11.22
C LEU A 95 -1.83 5.26 -10.97
N ASN A 96 -1.37 4.57 -12.03
CA ASN A 96 -0.73 3.26 -11.93
C ASN A 96 0.51 3.22 -11.02
N PHE A 97 1.16 4.36 -10.74
CA PHE A 97 2.27 4.42 -9.77
C PHE A 97 1.84 3.95 -8.37
N THR A 98 0.57 4.14 -7.99
CA THR A 98 0.03 3.64 -6.72
C THR A 98 -0.09 2.11 -6.72
N TRP A 99 -0.47 1.52 -7.86
CA TRP A 99 -0.58 0.07 -8.02
C TRP A 99 0.78 -0.62 -8.16
N TRP A 100 1.74 0.02 -8.82
CA TRP A 100 3.14 -0.44 -8.82
C TRP A 100 3.76 -0.36 -7.43
N THR A 101 3.42 0.67 -6.64
CA THR A 101 3.80 0.70 -5.22
C THR A 101 3.19 -0.46 -4.46
N GLY A 102 1.91 -0.77 -4.70
CA GLY A 102 1.24 -1.96 -4.18
C GLY A 102 1.95 -3.27 -4.56
N ALA A 103 2.32 -3.44 -5.83
CA ALA A 103 3.10 -4.60 -6.29
C ALA A 103 4.47 -4.68 -5.60
N GLY A 104 5.13 -3.56 -5.39
CA GLY A 104 6.35 -3.49 -4.60
C GLY A 104 6.16 -3.96 -3.16
N ILE A 105 5.06 -3.56 -2.51
CA ILE A 105 4.70 -4.05 -1.17
C ILE A 105 4.43 -5.56 -1.19
N ALA A 106 3.76 -6.09 -2.23
CA ALA A 106 3.51 -7.52 -2.37
C ALA A 106 4.82 -8.32 -2.46
N CYS A 107 5.76 -7.89 -3.31
CA CYS A 107 7.09 -8.51 -3.42
C CYS A 107 7.87 -8.39 -2.10
N PHE A 108 7.77 -7.25 -1.40
CA PHE A 108 8.42 -7.02 -0.11
C PHE A 108 7.96 -8.05 0.94
N VAL A 109 6.65 -8.26 1.11
CA VAL A 109 6.12 -9.23 2.10
C VAL A 109 6.34 -10.69 1.69
N SER A 110 6.66 -10.93 0.42
CA SER A 110 7.14 -12.22 -0.09
C SER A 110 8.65 -12.44 0.12
N GLY A 111 9.39 -11.43 0.60
CA GLY A 111 10.85 -11.48 0.74
C GLY A 111 11.62 -11.28 -0.57
N ASN A 112 10.94 -10.97 -1.68
CA ASN A 112 11.53 -10.76 -3.00
C ASN A 112 11.96 -9.29 -3.14
N TYR A 113 12.99 -8.88 -2.39
CA TYR A 113 13.37 -7.47 -2.29
C TYR A 113 13.84 -6.86 -3.61
N ASP A 114 14.58 -7.59 -4.46
CA ASP A 114 15.02 -7.10 -5.78
C ASP A 114 13.83 -6.80 -6.72
N GLU A 115 12.81 -7.67 -6.69
CA GLU A 115 11.59 -7.46 -7.47
C GLU A 115 10.78 -6.29 -6.90
N ALA A 116 10.74 -6.15 -5.57
CA ALA A 116 10.11 -5.00 -4.91
C ALA A 116 10.77 -3.69 -5.36
N VAL A 117 12.11 -3.62 -5.35
CA VAL A 117 12.88 -2.46 -5.84
C VAL A 117 12.51 -2.13 -7.28
N SER A 118 12.42 -3.13 -8.16
CA SER A 118 12.08 -2.92 -9.57
C SER A 118 10.69 -2.26 -9.75
N TRP A 119 9.67 -2.76 -9.04
CA TRP A 119 8.33 -2.16 -9.06
C TRP A 119 8.30 -0.75 -8.48
N LEU A 120 9.03 -0.53 -7.38
CA LEU A 120 9.05 0.74 -6.66
C LEU A 120 9.84 1.81 -7.40
N GLN A 121 10.92 1.46 -8.10
CA GLN A 121 11.63 2.36 -9.00
C GLN A 121 10.74 2.78 -10.16
N LYS A 122 9.96 1.85 -10.73
CA LYS A 122 8.96 2.18 -11.76
C LYS A 122 7.91 3.16 -11.24
N ALA A 123 7.39 2.96 -10.02
CA ALA A 123 6.48 3.91 -9.37
C ALA A 123 7.12 5.29 -9.15
N ARG A 124 8.34 5.31 -8.61
CA ARG A 124 9.10 6.52 -8.32
C ARG A 124 9.42 7.31 -9.59
N HIS A 125 9.69 6.65 -10.71
CA HIS A 125 9.93 7.32 -11.98
C HIS A 125 8.73 8.15 -12.44
N VAL A 126 7.50 7.65 -12.22
CA VAL A 126 6.27 8.38 -12.57
C VAL A 126 5.90 9.43 -11.53
N ASN A 127 6.06 9.11 -10.24
CA ASN A 127 5.81 10.07 -9.17
C ASN A 127 6.93 10.01 -8.11
N PRO A 128 7.97 10.86 -8.23
CA PRO A 128 9.11 10.84 -7.31
C PRO A 128 8.78 11.35 -5.90
N HIS A 129 7.67 12.08 -5.74
CA HIS A 129 7.26 12.66 -4.46
C HIS A 129 6.23 11.81 -3.72
N PHE A 130 5.91 10.61 -4.19
CA PHE A 130 4.98 9.74 -3.50
C PHE A 130 5.65 9.04 -2.32
N ILE A 131 5.48 9.61 -1.12
CA ILE A 131 6.15 9.17 0.11
C ILE A 131 5.93 7.66 0.41
N ALA A 132 4.75 7.11 0.08
CA ALA A 132 4.49 5.69 0.28
C ALA A 132 5.45 4.80 -0.52
N THR A 133 5.80 5.19 -1.76
CA THR A 133 6.82 4.51 -2.56
C THR A 133 8.19 4.60 -1.90
N LEU A 134 8.60 5.80 -1.46
CA LEU A 134 9.92 6.03 -0.88
C LEU A 134 10.14 5.21 0.39
N ARG A 135 9.13 5.09 1.25
CA ARG A 135 9.17 4.27 2.48
C ARG A 135 9.52 2.81 2.15
N ILE A 136 8.77 2.22 1.24
CA ILE A 136 8.95 0.80 0.90
C ILE A 136 10.22 0.61 0.06
N LEU A 137 10.57 1.56 -0.81
CA LEU A 137 11.79 1.49 -1.61
C LEU A 137 13.05 1.54 -0.74
N ALA A 138 13.11 2.48 0.20
CA ALA A 138 14.23 2.58 1.13
C ALA A 138 14.44 1.27 1.90
N ALA A 139 13.35 0.69 2.44
CA ALA A 139 13.41 -0.59 3.14
C ALA A 139 13.81 -1.76 2.22
N SER A 140 13.27 -1.80 1.00
CA SER A 140 13.56 -2.88 0.04
C SER A 140 15.01 -2.84 -0.44
N LEU A 141 15.55 -1.65 -0.75
CA LEU A 141 16.97 -1.46 -1.11
C LEU A 141 17.88 -1.93 0.02
N ALA A 142 17.58 -1.53 1.26
CA ALA A 142 18.35 -1.96 2.43
C ALA A 142 18.37 -3.48 2.59
N LEU A 143 17.21 -4.14 2.48
CA LEU A 143 17.10 -5.59 2.63
C LEU A 143 17.62 -6.38 1.41
N ALA A 144 17.75 -5.73 0.25
CA ALA A 144 18.46 -6.26 -0.92
C ALA A 144 19.99 -6.06 -0.82
N GLY A 145 20.50 -5.46 0.26
CA GLY A 145 21.93 -5.19 0.46
C GLY A 145 22.47 -3.94 -0.24
N GLN A 146 21.59 -3.11 -0.80
CA GLN A 146 21.92 -1.86 -1.49
C GLN A 146 21.84 -0.67 -0.51
N GLU A 147 22.63 -0.73 0.56
CA GLU A 147 22.51 0.22 1.69
C GLU A 147 22.76 1.69 1.31
N ASP A 148 23.73 1.96 0.44
CA ASP A 148 24.06 3.34 0.05
C ASP A 148 22.91 3.98 -0.73
N GLU A 149 22.30 3.25 -1.67
CA GLU A 149 21.09 3.70 -2.36
C GLU A 149 19.91 3.83 -1.41
N ALA A 150 19.76 2.92 -0.44
CA ALA A 150 18.73 2.99 0.58
C ALA A 150 18.83 4.30 1.40
N ARG A 151 20.05 4.72 1.78
CA ARG A 151 20.30 5.98 2.49
C ARG A 151 19.99 7.21 1.64
N VAL A 152 20.26 7.16 0.33
CA VAL A 152 19.87 8.23 -0.60
C VAL A 152 18.35 8.39 -0.61
N VAL A 153 17.61 7.28 -0.78
CA VAL A 153 16.14 7.31 -0.75
C VAL A 153 15.59 7.73 0.62
N GLY A 154 16.24 7.32 1.71
CA GLY A 154 15.92 7.75 3.06
C GLY A 154 16.06 9.27 3.25
N ALA A 155 17.14 9.86 2.74
CA ALA A 155 17.35 11.31 2.78
C ALA A 155 16.29 12.07 1.95
N GLU A 156 15.92 11.56 0.78
CA GLU A 156 14.84 12.13 -0.03
C GLU A 156 13.49 12.09 0.69
N LEU A 157 13.19 10.99 1.38
CA LEU A 157 11.99 10.87 2.21
C LEU A 157 11.96 11.97 3.29
N LEU A 158 13.06 12.15 4.02
CA LEU A 158 13.17 13.19 5.06
C LEU A 158 13.08 14.62 4.50
N ALA A 159 13.52 14.84 3.26
CA ALA A 159 13.34 16.12 2.59
C ALA A 159 11.85 16.44 2.33
N LEU A 160 11.03 15.42 2.10
CA LEU A 160 9.57 15.57 1.89
C LEU A 160 8.77 15.53 3.21
N ASP A 161 9.23 14.78 4.20
CA ASP A 161 8.59 14.60 5.50
C ASP A 161 9.62 14.69 6.62
N GLN A 162 9.92 15.93 7.03
CA GLN A 162 10.93 16.24 8.06
C GLN A 162 10.60 15.68 9.44
N ASN A 163 9.33 15.33 9.67
CA ASN A 163 8.85 14.76 10.93
C ASN A 163 8.65 13.24 10.85
N PHE A 164 9.11 12.60 9.76
CA PHE A 164 9.00 11.16 9.62
C PHE A 164 9.76 10.46 10.74
N SER A 165 9.12 9.47 11.35
CA SER A 165 9.75 8.53 12.28
C SER A 165 9.35 7.10 11.92
N VAL A 166 10.30 6.17 12.06
CA VAL A 166 10.06 4.75 11.76
C VAL A 166 9.04 4.17 12.74
N ASP A 167 9.17 4.45 14.03
CA ASP A 167 8.23 3.97 15.05
C ASP A 167 6.83 4.58 14.83
N GLY A 168 6.77 5.86 14.47
CA GLY A 168 5.52 6.53 14.12
C GLY A 168 4.83 5.86 12.94
N PHE A 169 5.55 5.64 11.84
CA PHE A 169 5.01 4.98 10.66
C PHE A 169 4.56 3.54 10.92
N VAL A 170 5.44 2.71 11.49
CA VAL A 170 5.17 1.29 11.73
C VAL A 170 4.06 1.08 12.76
N SER A 171 3.81 2.04 13.67
CA SER A 171 2.73 1.93 14.67
C SER A 171 1.33 1.85 14.07
N TRP A 172 1.09 2.51 12.93
CA TRP A 172 -0.23 2.53 12.29
C TRP A 172 -0.29 1.77 10.95
N TYR A 173 0.86 1.40 10.37
CA TYR A 173 0.87 0.73 9.08
C TYR A 173 0.21 -0.67 9.17
N PRO A 174 -0.74 -1.01 8.28
CA PRO A 174 -1.71 -2.09 8.50
C PRO A 174 -1.19 -3.50 8.21
N PHE A 175 0.13 -3.71 8.20
CA PHE A 175 0.70 -5.06 8.13
C PHE A 175 0.13 -5.93 9.26
N VAL A 176 -0.27 -7.16 8.95
CA VAL A 176 -0.80 -8.10 9.94
C VAL A 176 0.33 -8.94 10.55
N ARG A 177 1.24 -9.44 9.70
CA ARG A 177 2.35 -10.28 10.17
C ARG A 177 3.41 -9.44 10.87
N SER A 178 3.84 -9.91 12.04
CA SER A 178 4.88 -9.25 12.82
C SER A 178 6.23 -9.25 12.11
N GLU A 179 6.55 -10.31 11.36
CA GLU A 179 7.80 -10.39 10.59
C GLU A 179 7.87 -9.32 9.50
N ASP A 180 6.77 -9.04 8.79
CA ASP A 180 6.73 -7.99 7.77
C ASP A 180 6.95 -6.60 8.39
N LYS A 181 6.38 -6.36 9.58
CA LYS A 181 6.63 -5.11 10.35
C LYS A 181 8.08 -4.98 10.79
N LEU A 182 8.67 -6.07 11.28
CA LEU A 182 10.05 -6.08 11.75
C LEU A 182 11.02 -5.89 10.58
N ALA A 183 10.78 -6.55 9.43
CA ALA A 183 11.54 -6.36 8.21
C ALA A 183 11.46 -4.90 7.74
N LEU A 184 10.26 -4.33 7.69
CA LEU A 184 10.05 -2.93 7.29
C LEU A 184 10.80 -1.98 8.23
N LYS A 185 10.64 -2.16 9.54
CA LYS A 185 11.34 -1.38 10.56
C LYS A 185 12.86 -1.46 10.42
N SER A 186 13.39 -2.67 10.25
CA SER A 186 14.82 -2.92 10.08
C SER A 186 15.37 -2.25 8.83
N GLY A 187 14.72 -2.44 7.68
CA GLY A 187 15.13 -1.84 6.41
C GLY A 187 15.12 -0.31 6.46
N LEU A 188 14.11 0.29 7.08
CA LEU A 188 14.04 1.75 7.25
C LEU A 188 15.19 2.28 8.13
N PHE A 189 15.57 1.57 9.19
CA PHE A 189 16.73 1.97 10.01
C PHE A 189 18.06 1.85 9.26
N ILE A 190 18.25 0.78 8.48
CA ILE A 190 19.44 0.63 7.62
C ILE A 190 19.51 1.78 6.60
N ALA A 191 18.36 2.21 6.07
CA ALA A 191 18.23 3.38 5.21
C ALA A 191 18.47 4.73 5.92
N GLY A 192 18.87 4.74 7.19
CA GLY A 192 19.23 5.95 7.93
C GLY A 192 18.06 6.78 8.43
N LEU A 193 16.83 6.24 8.43
CA LEU A 193 15.65 6.94 8.91
C LEU A 193 15.59 6.95 10.45
N PRO A 194 15.12 8.05 11.07
CA PRO A 194 15.11 8.20 12.51
C PRO A 194 14.07 7.31 13.18
N ARG A 195 14.32 7.00 14.45
CA ARG A 195 13.40 6.25 15.30
C ARG A 195 12.05 6.91 15.44
#